data_AF-A0A2N6FI36-F1
#
_entry.id   AF-A0A2N6FI36-F1
#
_cell.length_a   1.000
_cell.length_b   1.000
_cell.length_c   1.000
_cell.angle_alpha   90.00
_cell.angle_beta   90.00
_cell.angle_gamma   90.00
#
_symmetry.space_group_name_H-M   'P 1'
#
loop_
_entity.id
_entity.type
_entity.pdbx_description
1 polymer ?
#
loop_
_entity_poly.entity_id
_entity_poly.type
_entity_poly.pdbx_seq_one_letter_code
_entity_poly.pdbx_strand_id
1 'polypeptide(L)'
;MPVTIRRFLAPAIAGALLWVPFAWGSAYDPAPQLQQVLELRCTGCHTLERVNIALHQGRDLAELQAAMLARGAILSNEDKQILGTFWGQPSPVPQETADTPMAAPITAREAEAFERIIKQRCLLCHTRERIDDAIERRLPFEPIEKMMRARGASLTPDEQQTLQIFWGQPY
;
A
#
# COMPACT_ATOMS: atom_id res chain seq x y z
N MET A 1 80.79 -10.01 -42.10
CA MET A 1 80.81 -10.73 -40.80
C MET A 1 80.29 -9.79 -39.72
N PRO A 2 79.49 -10.21 -38.73
CA PRO A 2 78.23 -10.95 -38.75
C PRO A 2 76.99 -10.01 -38.70
N VAL A 3 75.83 -10.57 -39.07
CA VAL A 3 74.50 -9.95 -39.13
C VAL A 3 73.86 -9.96 -37.73
N THR A 4 73.40 -8.81 -37.24
CA THR A 4 72.65 -8.72 -35.96
C THR A 4 71.15 -8.84 -36.23
N ILE A 5 70.58 -9.97 -35.82
CA ILE A 5 69.17 -10.33 -35.98
C ILE A 5 68.34 -9.55 -34.94
N ARG A 6 67.46 -8.64 -35.41
CA ARG A 6 66.41 -8.01 -34.60
C ARG A 6 65.37 -9.07 -34.23
N ARG A 7 65.29 -9.42 -32.94
CA ARG A 7 64.17 -10.17 -32.38
C ARG A 7 62.95 -9.25 -32.27
N PHE A 8 61.90 -9.55 -33.01
CA PHE A 8 60.57 -8.97 -32.82
C PHE A 8 59.91 -9.65 -31.61
N LEU A 9 59.55 -8.88 -30.58
CA LEU A 9 58.62 -9.33 -29.54
C LEU A 9 57.20 -9.20 -30.11
N ALA A 10 56.47 -10.32 -30.12
CA ALA A 10 55.04 -10.34 -30.36
C ALA A 10 54.28 -9.91 -29.09
N PRO A 11 53.21 -9.10 -29.18
CA PRO A 11 52.34 -8.85 -28.05
C PRO A 11 51.37 -10.03 -27.86
N ALA A 12 51.42 -10.65 -26.69
CA ALA A 12 50.40 -11.59 -26.24
C ALA A 12 49.13 -10.81 -25.89
N ILE A 13 48.12 -10.91 -26.75
CA ILE A 13 46.77 -10.39 -26.46
C ILE A 13 46.11 -11.39 -25.51
N ALA A 14 46.17 -11.10 -24.21
CA ALA A 14 45.40 -11.80 -23.20
C ALA A 14 43.93 -11.36 -23.32
N GLY A 15 43.09 -12.22 -23.90
CA GLY A 15 41.65 -12.00 -24.02
C GLY A 15 41.00 -11.96 -22.64
N ALA A 16 40.52 -10.77 -22.26
CA ALA A 16 39.66 -10.59 -21.10
C ALA A 16 38.28 -11.21 -21.40
N LEU A 17 38.04 -12.40 -20.88
CA LEU A 17 36.71 -12.98 -20.72
C LEU A 17 35.93 -12.09 -19.75
N LEU A 18 35.15 -11.16 -20.29
CA LEU A 18 34.14 -10.42 -19.53
C LEU A 18 33.03 -11.40 -19.15
N TRP A 19 33.18 -11.98 -17.96
CA TRP A 19 32.10 -12.67 -17.26
C TRP A 19 31.08 -11.60 -16.89
N VAL A 20 30.06 -11.42 -17.73
CA VAL A 20 28.88 -10.62 -17.37
C VAL A 20 28.00 -11.55 -16.53
N PRO A 21 27.89 -11.36 -15.20
CA PRO A 21 26.92 -12.12 -14.43
C PRO A 21 25.53 -11.72 -14.91
N PHE A 22 24.83 -12.67 -15.51
CA PHE A 22 23.43 -12.55 -15.90
C PHE A 22 22.57 -12.62 -14.62
N ALA A 23 22.54 -11.53 -13.86
CA ALA A 23 21.71 -11.40 -12.67
C ALA A 23 20.31 -10.88 -13.08
N TRP A 24 19.47 -11.75 -13.64
CA TRP A 24 18.07 -11.43 -13.96
C TRP A 24 17.16 -12.54 -13.45
N GLY A 25 17.15 -12.72 -12.13
CA GLY A 25 15.98 -13.22 -11.43
C GLY A 25 15.41 -12.04 -10.66
N SER A 26 14.41 -11.34 -11.22
CA SER A 26 13.56 -10.49 -10.39
C SER A 26 12.88 -11.42 -9.41
N ALA A 27 13.25 -11.32 -8.13
CA ALA A 27 12.51 -11.99 -7.07
C ALA A 27 11.05 -11.55 -7.21
N TYR A 28 10.17 -12.50 -7.49
CA TYR A 28 8.73 -12.26 -7.45
C TYR A 28 8.40 -11.72 -6.07
N ASP A 29 7.88 -10.49 -5.99
CA ASP A 29 7.41 -9.88 -4.76
C ASP A 29 5.89 -10.04 -4.67
N PRO A 30 5.38 -11.01 -3.89
CA PRO A 30 3.95 -11.22 -3.74
C PRO A 30 3.27 -10.22 -2.78
N ALA A 31 4.01 -9.33 -2.11
CA ALA A 31 3.45 -8.41 -1.12
C ALA A 31 2.40 -7.43 -1.68
N PRO A 32 2.55 -6.85 -2.89
CA PRO A 32 1.52 -5.98 -3.47
C PRO A 32 0.19 -6.70 -3.73
N GLN A 33 0.25 -7.99 -4.06
CA GLN A 33 -0.95 -8.80 -4.33
C GLN A 33 -1.69 -9.14 -3.03
N LEU A 34 -0.95 -9.40 -1.95
CA LEU A 34 -1.55 -9.53 -0.62
C LEU A 34 -2.32 -8.26 -0.26
N GLN A 35 -1.69 -7.10 -0.35
CA GLN A 35 -2.31 -5.81 -0.01
C GLN A 35 -3.61 -5.60 -0.81
N GLN A 36 -3.57 -5.87 -2.12
CA GLN A 36 -4.76 -5.79 -2.97
C GLN A 36 -5.88 -6.73 -2.50
N VAL A 37 -5.57 -7.98 -2.15
CA VAL A 37 -6.58 -8.92 -1.62
C VAL A 37 -7.17 -8.40 -0.30
N LEU A 38 -6.35 -7.91 0.63
CA LEU A 38 -6.83 -7.40 1.91
C LEU A 38 -7.76 -6.20 1.72
N GLU A 39 -7.37 -5.25 0.88
CA GLU A 39 -8.17 -4.07 0.58
C GLU A 39 -9.49 -4.44 -0.10
N LEU A 40 -9.46 -5.20 -1.19
CA LEU A 40 -10.67 -5.47 -1.98
C LEU A 40 -11.62 -6.47 -1.32
N ARG A 41 -11.10 -7.47 -0.59
CA ARG A 41 -11.92 -8.57 -0.05
C ARG A 41 -12.26 -8.40 1.42
N CYS A 42 -11.35 -7.83 2.21
CA CYS A 42 -11.50 -7.82 3.66
C CYS A 42 -12.05 -6.49 4.18
N THR A 43 -11.68 -5.35 3.58
CA THR A 43 -12.11 -4.04 4.11
C THR A 43 -13.59 -3.72 3.93
N GLY A 44 -14.28 -4.48 3.07
CA GLY A 44 -15.74 -4.37 2.93
C GLY A 44 -16.51 -4.78 4.19
N CYS A 45 -15.94 -5.63 5.05
CA CYS A 45 -16.58 -6.12 6.28
C CYS A 45 -15.73 -5.95 7.55
N HIS A 46 -14.43 -5.71 7.42
CA HIS A 46 -13.48 -5.62 8.52
C HIS A 46 -12.63 -4.35 8.39
N THR A 47 -12.03 -3.89 9.49
CA THR A 47 -10.96 -2.90 9.39
C THR A 47 -9.67 -3.59 8.97
N LEU A 48 -8.82 -2.90 8.20
CA LEU A 48 -7.51 -3.44 7.79
C LEU A 48 -6.67 -3.85 9.01
N GLU A 49 -6.71 -3.05 10.08
CA GLU A 49 -6.08 -3.35 11.36
C GLU A 49 -6.49 -4.71 11.93
N ARG A 50 -7.79 -4.99 11.98
CA ARG A 50 -8.31 -6.27 12.48
C ARG A 50 -7.83 -7.45 11.63
N VAL A 51 -7.70 -7.23 10.32
CA VAL A 51 -7.24 -8.24 9.37
C VAL A 51 -5.74 -8.51 9.56
N ASN A 52 -4.93 -7.47 9.74
CA ASN A 52 -3.50 -7.59 10.04
C ASN A 52 -3.26 -8.33 11.36
N ILE A 53 -4.00 -8.00 12.41
CA ILE A 53 -3.95 -8.73 13.68
C ILE A 53 -4.26 -10.22 13.45
N ALA A 54 -5.30 -10.53 12.66
CA ALA A 54 -5.69 -11.91 12.38
C ALA A 54 -4.62 -12.68 11.58
N LEU A 55 -3.97 -12.02 10.61
CA LEU A 55 -2.88 -12.59 9.81
C LEU A 55 -1.69 -13.00 10.70
N HIS A 56 -1.30 -12.14 11.65
CA HIS A 56 -0.17 -12.38 12.55
C HIS A 56 -0.46 -13.39 13.66
N GLN A 57 -1.73 -13.51 14.07
CA GLN A 57 -2.13 -14.47 15.11
C GLN A 57 -2.00 -15.93 14.68
N GLY A 58 -1.81 -16.22 13.38
CA GLY A 58 -1.57 -17.57 12.89
C GLY A 58 -2.67 -18.57 13.23
N ARG A 59 -3.91 -18.10 13.40
CA ARG A 59 -5.10 -18.95 13.64
C ARG A 59 -5.31 -19.93 12.48
N ASP A 60 -6.14 -20.95 12.62
CA ASP A 60 -6.41 -21.85 11.49
C ASP A 60 -7.07 -21.06 10.33
N LEU A 61 -6.33 -20.91 9.22
CA LEU A 61 -6.80 -20.16 8.05
C LEU A 61 -7.99 -20.86 7.39
N ALA A 62 -8.01 -22.18 7.34
CA ALA A 62 -9.08 -22.92 6.70
C ALA A 62 -10.40 -22.75 7.47
N GLU A 63 -10.35 -22.82 8.80
CA GLU A 63 -11.52 -22.52 9.65
C GLU A 63 -12.00 -21.08 9.48
N LEU A 64 -11.08 -20.11 9.43
CA LEU A 64 -11.42 -18.72 9.22
C LEU A 64 -12.02 -18.47 7.83
N GLN A 65 -11.47 -19.07 6.78
CA GLN A 65 -12.01 -18.98 5.43
C GLN A 65 -13.41 -19.59 5.35
N ALA A 66 -13.63 -20.77 5.96
CA ALA A 66 -14.95 -21.37 6.05
C ALA A 66 -15.95 -20.44 6.76
N ALA A 67 -15.53 -19.83 7.87
CA ALA A 67 -16.32 -18.86 8.62
C ALA A 67 -16.63 -17.58 7.81
N MET A 68 -15.70 -17.10 6.98
CA MET A 68 -15.91 -15.95 6.09
C MET A 68 -16.91 -16.30 4.97
N LEU A 69 -16.73 -17.44 4.30
CA LEU A 69 -17.62 -17.91 3.24
C LEU A 69 -19.05 -18.13 3.76
N ALA A 70 -19.19 -18.73 4.94
CA ALA A 70 -20.49 -18.93 5.59
C ALA A 70 -21.22 -17.61 5.90
N ARG A 71 -20.49 -16.50 6.03
CA ARG A 71 -21.02 -15.14 6.25
C ARG A 71 -21.14 -14.32 4.96
N GLY A 72 -20.95 -14.94 3.81
CA GLY A 72 -21.17 -14.31 2.50
C GLY A 72 -19.93 -13.68 1.87
N ALA A 73 -18.73 -13.91 2.40
CA ALA A 73 -17.51 -13.53 1.70
C ALA A 73 -17.37 -14.30 0.38
N ILE A 74 -16.79 -13.65 -0.63
CA ILE A 74 -16.47 -14.27 -1.92
C ILE A 74 -14.95 -14.25 -2.06
N LEU A 75 -14.34 -15.43 -1.99
CA LEU A 75 -12.89 -15.62 -2.16
C LEU A 75 -12.64 -16.57 -3.32
N SER A 76 -11.88 -16.09 -4.32
CA SER A 76 -11.41 -16.92 -5.42
C SER A 76 -10.36 -17.94 -4.94
N ASN A 77 -10.04 -18.93 -5.76
CA ASN A 77 -8.95 -19.86 -5.43
C ASN A 77 -7.59 -19.14 -5.36
N GLU A 78 -7.40 -18.11 -6.19
CA GLU A 78 -6.23 -17.25 -6.17
C GLU A 78 -6.16 -16.45 -4.86
N ASP A 79 -7.26 -15.83 -4.43
CA ASP A 79 -7.34 -15.11 -3.15
C ASP A 79 -6.95 -16.03 -1.98
N LYS A 80 -7.44 -17.28 -1.99
CA LYS A 80 -7.12 -18.27 -0.95
C LYS A 80 -5.65 -18.68 -0.97
N GLN A 81 -5.05 -18.83 -2.15
CA GLN A 81 -3.63 -19.15 -2.29
C GLN A 81 -2.75 -18.01 -1.77
N ILE A 82 -3.04 -16.77 -2.18
CA ILE A 82 -2.32 -15.57 -1.70
C ILE A 82 -2.41 -15.49 -0.19
N LEU A 83 -3.62 -15.58 0.39
CA LEU A 83 -3.80 -15.57 1.85
C LEU A 83 -2.98 -16.68 2.52
N GLY A 84 -2.98 -17.89 1.97
CA GLY A 84 -2.22 -19.03 2.49
C GLY A 84 -0.70 -18.83 2.48
N THR A 85 -0.16 -18.13 1.47
CA THR A 85 1.29 -17.86 1.37
C THR A 85 1.81 -17.00 2.51
N PHE A 86 0.99 -16.10 3.05
CA PHE A 86 1.40 -15.12 4.06
C PHE A 86 0.82 -15.37 5.45
N TRP A 87 -0.03 -16.38 5.61
CA TRP A 87 -0.74 -16.60 6.85
C TRP A 87 0.17 -17.13 7.97
N GLY A 88 0.11 -16.49 9.14
CA GLY A 88 0.98 -16.83 10.27
C GLY A 88 2.46 -16.54 10.02
N GLN A 89 2.78 -15.84 8.94
CA GLN A 89 4.09 -15.27 8.69
C GLN A 89 4.09 -13.79 9.10
N PRO A 90 5.24 -13.24 9.52
CA PRO A 90 5.40 -11.80 9.57
C PRO A 90 5.06 -11.23 8.18
N SER A 91 4.09 -10.32 8.12
CA SER A 91 3.71 -9.64 6.88
C SER A 91 4.96 -9.09 6.15
N PRO A 92 5.18 -9.44 4.87
CA PRO A 92 6.22 -8.83 4.04
C PRO A 92 5.78 -7.49 3.46
N VAL A 93 4.47 -7.19 3.50
CA VAL A 93 4.02 -5.80 3.43
C VAL A 93 4.59 -5.15 4.69
N PRO A 94 5.47 -4.13 4.55
CA PRO A 94 5.90 -3.36 5.70
C PRO A 94 4.63 -3.01 6.47
N GLN A 95 4.53 -3.53 7.70
CA GLN A 95 3.71 -2.83 8.66
C GLN A 95 4.29 -1.42 8.60
N GLU A 96 3.51 -0.41 8.25
CA GLU A 96 3.83 0.90 8.78
C GLU A 96 3.73 0.71 10.30
N THR A 97 4.87 0.31 10.86
CA THR A 97 5.08 0.31 12.29
C THR A 97 4.73 1.70 12.74
N ALA A 98 4.12 1.83 13.92
CA ALA A 98 3.89 3.12 14.57
C ALA A 98 5.17 3.99 14.77
N ASP A 99 6.31 3.53 14.26
CA ASP A 99 7.63 4.16 14.22
C ASP A 99 8.03 4.70 12.82
N THR A 100 7.16 4.63 11.80
CA THR A 100 7.22 5.66 10.73
C THR A 100 7.13 6.99 11.46
N PRO A 101 8.06 7.96 11.27
CA PRO A 101 7.93 9.24 11.95
C PRO A 101 6.54 9.74 11.62
N MET A 102 5.69 9.86 12.65
CA MET A 102 4.34 10.41 12.55
C MET A 102 4.39 11.48 11.48
N ALA A 103 3.58 11.34 10.42
CA ALA A 103 3.46 12.34 9.37
C ALA A 103 3.65 13.71 10.02
N ALA A 104 4.68 14.44 9.57
CA ALA A 104 5.18 15.63 10.28
C ALA A 104 4.00 16.42 10.85
N PRO A 105 4.05 16.86 12.12
CA PRO A 105 2.89 17.38 12.82
C PRO A 105 2.17 18.38 11.91
N ILE A 106 0.90 18.10 11.63
CA ILE A 106 0.07 18.92 10.75
C ILE A 106 0.30 20.38 11.13
N THR A 107 0.74 21.17 10.16
CA THR A 107 1.04 22.57 10.41
C THR A 107 -0.26 23.32 10.69
N ALA A 108 -0.18 24.41 11.46
CA ALA A 108 -1.35 25.26 11.70
C ALA A 108 -2.02 25.71 10.38
N ARG A 109 -1.21 25.94 9.34
CA ARG A 109 -1.68 26.30 8.00
C ARG A 109 -2.51 25.19 7.35
N GLU A 110 -2.09 23.94 7.48
CA GLU A 110 -2.84 22.79 6.95
C GLU A 110 -4.13 22.57 7.73
N ALA A 111 -4.10 22.73 9.06
CA ALA A 111 -5.30 22.66 9.89
C ALA A 111 -6.34 23.73 9.52
N GLU A 112 -5.88 24.97 9.29
CA GLU A 112 -6.75 26.06 8.82
C GLU A 112 -7.31 25.79 7.41
N ALA A 113 -6.51 25.21 6.52
CA ALA A 113 -6.96 24.85 5.18
C ALA A 113 -8.03 23.76 5.22
N PHE A 114 -7.84 22.75 6.06
CA PHE A 114 -8.81 21.69 6.29
C PHE A 114 -10.13 22.26 6.84
N GLU A 115 -10.07 23.07 7.92
CA GLU A 115 -11.25 23.69 8.52
C GLU A 115 -12.02 24.58 7.54
N ARG A 116 -11.31 25.31 6.67
CA ARG A 116 -11.93 26.12 5.62
C ARG A 116 -12.73 25.26 4.65
N ILE A 117 -12.18 24.12 4.21
CA ILE A 117 -12.88 23.20 3.30
C ILE A 117 -14.13 22.63 3.96
N ILE A 118 -14.03 22.18 5.22
CA ILE A 118 -15.17 21.65 5.97
C ILE A 118 -16.31 22.69 5.99
N LYS A 119 -15.99 23.93 6.37
CA LYS A 119 -16.97 25.01 6.47
C LYS A 119 -17.59 25.40 5.13
N GLN A 120 -16.79 25.47 4.07
CA GLN A 120 -17.24 25.97 2.78
C GLN A 120 -17.85 24.92 1.87
N ARG A 121 -17.45 23.65 2.01
CA ARG A 121 -17.86 22.56 1.11
C ARG A 121 -18.76 21.57 1.82
N CYS A 122 -18.32 21.05 2.96
CA CYS A 122 -18.97 19.90 3.60
C CYS A 122 -20.23 20.29 4.37
N LEU A 123 -20.20 21.44 5.07
CA LEU A 123 -21.35 21.93 5.84
C LEU A 123 -22.53 22.40 4.98
N LEU A 124 -22.37 22.46 3.65
CA LEU A 124 -23.48 22.72 2.73
C LEU A 124 -24.50 21.57 2.72
N CYS A 125 -24.04 20.33 2.93
CA CYS A 125 -24.87 19.12 2.83
C CYS A 125 -24.81 18.23 4.08
N HIS A 126 -23.85 18.44 4.98
CA HIS A 126 -23.61 17.63 6.18
C HIS A 126 -23.61 18.48 7.44
N THR A 127 -23.94 17.87 8.57
CA THR A 127 -23.68 18.48 9.89
C THR A 127 -22.22 18.29 10.27
N ARG A 128 -21.69 19.18 11.12
CA ARG A 128 -20.32 19.04 11.63
C ARG A 128 -20.13 17.73 12.38
N GLU A 129 -21.07 17.41 13.25
CA GLU A 129 -21.12 16.15 13.99
C GLU A 129 -20.99 14.92 13.08
N ARG A 130 -21.75 14.86 11.98
CA ARG A 130 -21.68 13.72 11.05
C ARG A 130 -20.31 13.59 10.38
N ILE A 131 -19.64 14.71 10.13
CA ILE A 131 -18.30 14.71 9.53
C ILE A 131 -17.27 14.26 10.57
N ASP A 132 -17.35 14.79 11.79
CA ASP A 132 -16.46 14.43 12.89
C ASP A 132 -16.60 12.93 13.21
N ASP A 133 -17.84 12.39 13.26
CA ASP A 133 -18.11 10.96 13.41
C ASP A 133 -17.43 10.11 12.32
N ALA A 134 -17.43 10.57 11.07
CA ALA A 134 -16.81 9.85 9.96
C ALA A 134 -15.27 9.85 10.06
N ILE A 135 -14.70 10.96 10.53
CA ILE A 135 -13.26 11.11 10.76
C ILE A 135 -12.82 10.25 11.97
N GLU A 136 -13.54 10.33 13.08
CA GLU A 136 -13.26 9.57 14.30
C GLU A 136 -13.29 8.05 14.04
N ARG A 137 -14.26 7.60 13.25
CA ARG A 137 -14.39 6.20 12.84
C ARG A 137 -13.40 5.78 11.75
N ARG A 138 -12.56 6.70 11.26
CA ARG A 138 -11.56 6.47 10.19
C ARG A 138 -12.18 5.80 8.97
N LEU A 139 -13.35 6.28 8.54
CA LEU A 139 -14.00 5.74 7.36
C LEU A 139 -13.15 6.05 6.11
N PRO A 140 -13.07 5.13 5.13
CA PRO A 140 -12.20 5.32 3.98
C PRO A 140 -12.70 6.49 3.13
N PHE A 141 -11.83 7.48 2.91
CA PHE A 141 -12.22 8.72 2.26
C PHE A 141 -12.60 8.52 0.78
N GLU A 142 -11.83 7.73 0.02
CA GLU A 142 -12.02 7.59 -1.43
C GLU A 142 -13.41 7.00 -1.82
N PRO A 143 -13.91 5.91 -1.18
CA PRO A 143 -15.27 5.45 -1.40
C PRO A 143 -16.35 6.48 -1.02
N ILE A 144 -16.14 7.22 0.08
CA ILE A 144 -17.08 8.26 0.53
C ILE A 144 -17.10 9.41 -0.47
N GLU A 145 -15.93 9.87 -0.90
CA GLU A 145 -15.78 10.93 -1.89
C GLU A 145 -16.48 10.58 -3.20
N LYS A 146 -16.31 9.35 -3.69
CA LYS A 146 -17.02 8.86 -4.88
C LYS A 146 -18.53 8.98 -4.73
N MET A 147 -19.09 8.62 -3.56
CA MET A 147 -20.52 8.80 -3.27
C MET A 147 -20.93 10.27 -3.17
N MET A 148 -20.10 11.13 -2.59
CA MET A 148 -20.35 12.58 -2.50
C MET A 148 -20.41 13.20 -3.90
N ARG A 149 -19.43 12.88 -4.76
CA ARG A 149 -19.37 13.37 -6.15
C ARG A 149 -20.56 12.89 -6.98
N ALA A 150 -20.96 11.63 -6.82
CA ALA A 150 -22.16 11.09 -7.46
C ALA A 150 -23.45 11.83 -7.03
N ARG A 151 -23.43 12.49 -5.87
CA ARG A 151 -24.53 13.30 -5.32
C ARG A 151 -24.34 14.82 -5.53
N GLY A 152 -23.37 15.21 -6.37
CA GLY A 152 -23.18 16.59 -6.79
C GLY A 152 -22.13 17.37 -5.99
N ALA A 153 -21.38 16.74 -5.09
CA ALA A 153 -20.22 17.41 -4.46
C ALA A 153 -19.12 17.66 -5.51
N SER A 154 -18.50 18.84 -5.42
CA SER A 154 -17.35 19.20 -6.24
C SER A 154 -16.23 19.69 -5.35
N LEU A 155 -15.09 19.01 -5.42
CA LEU A 155 -13.84 19.35 -4.73
C LEU A 155 -12.74 19.50 -5.77
N THR A 156 -11.94 20.54 -5.64
CA THR A 156 -10.72 20.70 -6.45
C THR A 156 -9.67 19.65 -6.06
N PRO A 157 -8.67 19.38 -6.91
CA PRO A 157 -7.58 18.46 -6.56
C PRO A 157 -6.88 18.82 -5.25
N ASP A 158 -6.61 20.11 -5.01
CA ASP A 158 -5.98 20.58 -3.78
C ASP A 158 -6.87 20.38 -2.54
N GLU A 159 -8.18 20.60 -2.68
CA GLU A 159 -9.15 20.35 -1.60
C GLU A 159 -9.23 18.85 -1.28
N GLN A 160 -9.25 18.02 -2.32
CA GLN A 160 -9.24 16.55 -2.19
C GLN A 160 -7.97 16.08 -1.47
N GLN A 161 -6.80 16.56 -1.88
CA GLN A 161 -5.53 16.24 -1.23
C GLN A 161 -5.51 16.70 0.23
N THR A 162 -5.98 17.91 0.51
CA THR A 162 -6.08 18.41 1.89
C THR A 162 -6.99 17.51 2.73
N LEU A 163 -8.13 17.06 2.22
CA LEU A 163 -9.01 16.16 2.97
C LEU A 163 -8.40 14.77 3.17
N GLN A 164 -7.65 14.24 2.21
CA GLN A 164 -6.95 12.95 2.35
C GLN A 164 -5.90 12.98 3.48
N ILE A 165 -5.24 14.12 3.72
CA ILE A 165 -4.30 14.29 4.84
C ILE A 165 -4.97 14.11 6.21
N PHE A 166 -6.26 14.40 6.33
CA PHE A 166 -6.97 14.43 7.62
C PHE A 166 -7.98 13.29 7.80
N TRP A 167 -8.58 12.81 6.71
CA TRP A 167 -9.71 11.87 6.73
C TRP A 167 -9.27 10.41 6.50
N GLY A 168 -8.11 10.20 5.89
CA GLY A 168 -7.68 8.86 5.49
C GLY A 168 -6.22 8.77 5.09
N GLN A 169 -5.31 9.37 5.85
CA GLN A 169 -3.91 8.96 5.73
C GLN A 169 -3.84 7.46 6.01
N PRO A 170 -3.29 6.63 5.10
CA PRO A 170 -2.54 5.47 5.53
C PRO A 170 -1.39 6.01 6.38
N TYR A 171 -1.57 5.80 7.68
CA TYR A 171 -0.54 5.49 8.66
C TYR A 171 0.23 4.26 8.34
#